data_AF-Q8RC03-F1
#
_entry.id   AF-Q8RC03-F1
#
_cell.length_a   1.000
_cell.length_b   1.000
_cell.length_c   1.000
_cell.angle_alpha   90.00
_cell.angle_beta   90.00
_cell.angle_gamma   90.00
#
_symmetry.space_group_name_H-M   'P 1'
#
loop_
_entity.id
_entity.type
_entity.pdbx_description
1 polymer ?
#
loop_
_entity_poly.entity_id
_entity_poly.type
_entity_poly.pdbx_seq_one_letter_code
_entity_poly.pdbx_strand_id
1 'polypeptide(L)'
;MQLSNLISSIFLLDGRIDKEELIEKLRKVADTLKNIAEEEFIILRNWLFSVVSRFLPKDKEKEVKEILMQSEGVKEMISNLERSLREEFRKTRREALQEGLKKGKLEGLKIGKIEGKIEGIRMVVFEQLREKFRDIPIEYIEGIAKLDGKTLLQLAKDILKMEKLEELKKYIN
;
A
#
# COMPACT_ATOMS: atom_id res chain seq x y z
N MET A 1 -21.00 -10.96 43.16
CA MET A 1 -21.32 -10.98 41.72
C MET A 1 -20.17 -10.34 40.93
N GLN A 2 -18.96 -10.91 40.99
CA GLN A 2 -17.76 -10.30 40.41
C GLN A 2 -17.32 -11.08 39.14
N LEU A 3 -16.95 -12.36 39.26
CA LEU A 3 -16.47 -13.22 38.15
C LEU A 3 -17.33 -13.21 36.86
N SER A 4 -18.62 -12.92 36.97
CA SER A 4 -19.56 -12.81 35.84
C SER A 4 -19.11 -11.76 34.81
N ASN A 5 -18.56 -10.61 35.23
CA ASN A 5 -18.24 -9.52 34.31
C ASN A 5 -17.03 -9.83 33.44
N LEU A 6 -16.02 -10.50 33.99
CA LEU A 6 -14.84 -10.96 33.25
C LEU A 6 -15.20 -12.06 32.25
N ILE A 7 -15.97 -13.07 32.68
CA ILE A 7 -16.39 -14.18 31.82
C ILE A 7 -17.29 -13.68 30.68
N SER A 8 -18.26 -12.81 30.97
CA SER A 8 -19.10 -12.20 29.93
C SER A 8 -18.27 -11.37 28.94
N SER A 9 -17.25 -10.65 29.40
CA SER A 9 -16.37 -9.86 28.53
C SER A 9 -15.52 -10.73 27.59
N ILE A 10 -15.00 -11.86 28.09
CA ILE A 10 -14.26 -12.82 27.27
C ILE A 10 -15.19 -13.46 26.24
N PHE A 11 -16.40 -13.85 26.64
CA PHE A 11 -17.39 -14.45 25.74
C PHE A 11 -17.83 -13.50 24.62
N LEU A 12 -17.94 -12.19 24.91
CA LEU A 12 -18.22 -11.18 23.89
C LEU A 12 -17.17 -11.17 22.76
N LEU A 13 -15.94 -11.59 23.04
CA LEU A 13 -14.83 -11.65 22.07
C LEU A 13 -14.68 -13.02 21.38
N ASP A 14 -15.39 -14.06 21.82
CA ASP A 14 -15.22 -15.47 21.39
C ASP A 14 -15.87 -15.81 20.02
N GLY A 15 -16.27 -14.80 19.24
CA GLY A 15 -16.91 -14.98 17.94
C GLY A 15 -15.96 -14.83 16.75
N ARG A 16 -16.41 -15.21 15.54
CA ARG A 16 -15.87 -14.60 14.31
C ARG A 16 -16.47 -13.21 14.19
N ILE A 17 -15.61 -12.20 14.02
CA ILE A 17 -16.00 -10.79 14.12
C ILE A 17 -15.38 -10.05 12.95
N ASP A 18 -16.16 -9.19 12.27
CA ASP A 18 -15.60 -8.24 11.32
C ASP A 18 -14.90 -7.06 12.03
N LYS A 19 -14.27 -6.17 11.29
CA LYS A 19 -13.43 -5.11 11.89
C LYS A 19 -14.28 -4.11 12.67
N GLU A 20 -15.43 -3.73 12.15
CA GLU A 20 -16.34 -2.75 12.74
C GLU A 20 -16.98 -3.29 14.02
N GLU A 21 -17.44 -4.55 13.99
CA GLU A 21 -18.03 -5.24 15.14
C GLU A 21 -16.98 -5.50 16.24
N LEU A 22 -15.71 -5.71 15.88
CA LEU A 22 -14.61 -5.88 16.83
C LEU A 22 -14.37 -4.60 17.63
N ILE A 23 -14.37 -3.43 16.98
CA ILE A 23 -14.16 -2.14 17.65
C ILE A 23 -15.26 -1.90 18.69
N GLU A 24 -16.51 -2.17 18.33
CA GLU A 24 -17.65 -1.97 19.23
C GLU A 24 -17.63 -2.93 20.41
N LYS A 25 -17.28 -4.20 20.19
CA LYS A 25 -17.10 -5.19 21.26
C LYS A 25 -15.97 -4.82 22.20
N LEU A 26 -14.83 -4.38 21.67
CA LEU A 26 -13.69 -3.93 22.48
C LEU A 26 -14.04 -2.71 23.35
N ARG A 27 -14.85 -1.77 22.83
CA ARG A 27 -15.36 -0.63 23.63
C ARG A 27 -16.22 -1.11 24.80
N LYS A 28 -17.18 -2.00 24.54
CA LYS A 28 -18.05 -2.57 25.59
C LYS A 28 -17.26 -3.33 26.65
N VAL A 29 -16.25 -4.10 26.25
CA VAL A 29 -15.34 -4.79 27.16
C VAL A 29 -14.55 -3.78 27.99
N ALA A 30 -13.95 -2.77 27.36
CA ALA A 30 -13.21 -1.72 28.07
C ALA A 30 -14.10 -1.01 29.10
N ASP A 31 -15.35 -0.68 28.76
CA ASP A 31 -16.30 -0.05 29.66
C ASP A 31 -16.72 -0.95 30.83
N THR A 32 -17.00 -2.22 30.56
CA THR A 32 -17.36 -3.22 31.58
C THR A 32 -16.21 -3.42 32.56
N LEU A 33 -14.96 -3.37 32.08
CA LEU A 33 -13.79 -3.65 32.89
C LEU A 33 -13.27 -2.43 33.69
N LYS A 34 -13.81 -1.22 33.50
CA LYS A 34 -13.34 0.00 34.19
C LYS A 34 -13.40 -0.07 35.71
N ASN A 35 -14.33 -0.86 36.26
CA ASN A 35 -14.61 -0.95 37.70
C ASN A 35 -14.43 -2.37 38.25
N ILE A 36 -13.61 -3.21 37.61
CA ILE A 36 -13.36 -4.57 38.13
C ILE A 36 -12.61 -4.53 39.45
N ALA A 37 -12.81 -5.54 40.29
CA ALA A 37 -12.04 -5.69 41.51
C ALA A 37 -10.57 -6.06 41.20
N GLU A 38 -9.66 -5.75 42.12
CA GLU A 38 -8.23 -6.03 41.98
C GLU A 38 -7.93 -7.52 41.74
N GLU A 39 -8.66 -8.40 42.44
CA GLU A 39 -8.59 -9.86 42.28
C GLU A 39 -8.94 -10.28 40.85
N GLU A 40 -9.96 -9.68 40.25
CA GLU A 40 -10.39 -9.94 38.88
C GLU A 40 -9.40 -9.38 37.86
N PHE A 41 -8.76 -8.26 38.18
CA PHE A 41 -7.72 -7.68 37.34
C PHE A 41 -6.49 -8.58 37.25
N ILE A 42 -6.13 -9.26 38.35
CA ILE A 42 -5.07 -10.29 38.33
C ILE A 42 -5.46 -11.43 37.40
N ILE A 43 -6.71 -11.92 37.46
CA ILE A 43 -7.21 -12.99 36.58
C ILE A 43 -7.19 -12.54 35.12
N LEU A 44 -7.68 -11.33 34.82
CA LEU A 44 -7.68 -10.74 33.48
C LEU A 44 -6.26 -10.65 32.89
N ARG A 45 -5.29 -10.14 33.64
CA ARG A 45 -3.90 -10.01 33.19
C ARG A 45 -3.26 -11.37 32.87
N ASN A 46 -3.50 -12.38 33.71
CA ASN A 46 -3.00 -13.73 33.50
C ASN A 46 -3.62 -14.41 32.26
N TRP A 47 -4.93 -14.21 32.06
CA TRP A 47 -5.62 -14.67 30.86
C TRP A 47 -5.08 -13.97 29.61
N LEU A 48 -4.96 -12.64 29.64
CA LEU A 48 -4.44 -11.85 28.52
C LEU A 48 -3.02 -12.29 28.14
N PHE A 49 -2.14 -12.49 29.14
CA PHE A 49 -0.81 -13.03 28.90
C PHE A 49 -0.86 -14.40 28.22
N SER A 50 -1.75 -15.30 28.67
CA SER A 50 -1.91 -16.65 28.11
C SER A 50 -2.51 -16.67 26.70
N VAL A 51 -3.21 -15.61 26.28
CA VAL A 51 -3.67 -15.41 24.90
C VAL A 51 -2.53 -14.87 24.06
N VAL A 52 -1.90 -13.78 24.50
CA VAL A 52 -0.87 -13.07 23.73
C VAL A 52 0.39 -13.91 23.57
N SER A 53 0.82 -14.65 24.59
CA SER A 53 2.04 -15.46 24.57
C SER A 53 2.04 -16.50 23.45
N ARG A 54 0.86 -16.99 23.02
CA ARG A 54 0.73 -17.94 21.90
C ARG A 54 1.19 -17.37 20.57
N PHE A 55 1.22 -16.04 20.44
CA PHE A 55 1.61 -15.32 19.24
C PHE A 55 3.00 -14.68 19.35
N LEU A 56 3.67 -14.82 20.49
CA LEU A 56 4.97 -14.21 20.73
C LEU A 56 6.11 -15.19 20.43
N PRO A 57 7.24 -14.68 19.90
CA PRO A 57 8.52 -15.35 20.01
C PRO A 57 8.88 -15.64 21.49
N LYS A 58 9.52 -16.78 21.77
CA LYS A 58 9.86 -17.21 23.15
C LYS A 58 10.72 -16.19 23.91
N ASP A 59 11.60 -15.49 23.21
CA ASP A 59 12.47 -14.45 23.76
C ASP A 59 11.70 -13.16 24.13
N LYS A 60 10.47 -13.01 23.66
CA LYS A 60 9.57 -11.86 23.93
C LYS A 60 8.53 -12.13 25.01
N GLU A 61 8.33 -13.38 25.41
CA GLU A 61 7.36 -13.73 26.45
C GLU A 61 7.66 -13.05 27.79
N LYS A 62 8.94 -13.02 28.20
CA LYS A 62 9.36 -12.41 29.48
C LYS A 62 9.09 -10.90 29.50
N GLU A 63 9.46 -10.22 28.42
CA GLU A 63 9.26 -8.77 28.24
C GLU A 63 7.75 -8.42 28.33
N VAL A 64 6.90 -9.15 27.61
CA VAL A 64 5.45 -8.90 27.64
C VAL A 64 4.84 -9.23 29.00
N LYS A 65 5.33 -10.28 29.68
CA LYS A 65 4.89 -10.60 31.03
C LYS A 65 5.19 -9.46 32.00
N GLU A 66 6.39 -8.89 31.95
CA GLU A 66 6.78 -7.78 32.82
C GLU A 66 5.89 -6.55 32.61
N ILE A 67 5.62 -6.17 31.35
CA ILE A 67 4.73 -5.05 31.01
C ILE A 67 3.32 -5.24 31.59
N LEU A 68 2.74 -6.43 31.43
CA LEU A 68 1.40 -6.72 31.94
C LEU A 68 1.34 -6.71 33.47
N MET A 69 2.37 -7.22 34.14
CA MET A 69 2.41 -7.30 35.60
C MET A 69 2.68 -5.96 36.27
N GLN A 70 3.35 -5.02 35.59
CA GLN A 70 3.61 -3.66 36.08
C GLN A 70 2.38 -2.74 36.05
N SER A 71 1.33 -3.09 35.30
CA SER A 71 0.12 -2.26 35.23
C SER A 71 -0.64 -2.29 36.57
N GLU A 72 -0.93 -1.13 37.15
CA GLU A 72 -1.57 -0.99 38.47
C GLU A 72 -3.10 -1.16 38.40
N GLY A 73 -3.69 -1.08 37.21
CA GLY A 73 -5.13 -1.27 37.01
C GLY A 73 -5.54 -1.31 35.54
N VAL A 74 -6.79 -1.71 35.29
CA VAL A 74 -7.36 -1.78 33.93
C VAL A 74 -7.28 -0.44 33.22
N LYS A 75 -7.52 0.68 33.92
CA LYS A 75 -7.50 2.03 33.33
C LYS A 75 -6.12 2.39 32.79
N GLU A 76 -5.07 2.09 33.54
CA GLU A 76 -3.68 2.32 33.11
C GLU A 76 -3.33 1.40 31.94
N MET A 77 -3.68 0.12 32.03
CA MET A 77 -3.45 -0.85 30.96
C MET A 77 -4.14 -0.45 29.64
N ILE A 78 -5.39 0.05 29.70
CA ILE A 78 -6.11 0.61 28.54
C ILE A 78 -5.34 1.80 27.97
N SER A 79 -4.91 2.74 28.81
CA SER A 79 -4.18 3.93 28.36
C SER A 79 -2.86 3.57 27.67
N ASN A 80 -2.10 2.64 28.25
CA ASN A 80 -0.83 2.16 27.69
C ASN A 80 -1.05 1.45 26.35
N LEU A 81 -2.03 0.55 26.28
CA LEU A 81 -2.37 -0.16 25.05
C LEU A 81 -2.85 0.80 23.96
N GLU A 82 -3.68 1.78 24.31
CA GLU A 82 -4.16 2.80 23.38
C GLU A 82 -2.99 3.58 22.78
N ARG A 83 -2.03 4.00 23.60
CA ARG A 83 -0.82 4.70 23.14
C ARG A 83 0.00 3.84 22.18
N SER A 84 0.29 2.59 22.55
CA SER A 84 1.04 1.66 21.71
C SER A 84 0.34 1.39 20.38
N LEU A 85 -0.98 1.16 20.38
CA LEU A 85 -1.75 0.97 19.15
C LEU A 85 -1.74 2.22 18.26
N ARG A 86 -1.88 3.42 18.84
CA ARG A 86 -1.78 4.67 18.07
C ARG A 86 -0.41 4.84 17.42
N GLU A 87 0.66 4.49 18.13
CA GLU A 87 2.04 4.55 17.62
C GLU A 87 2.26 3.54 16.48
N GLU A 88 1.84 2.28 16.65
CA GLU A 88 1.93 1.26 15.61
C GLU A 88 1.09 1.61 14.38
N PHE A 89 -0.17 2.05 14.55
CA PHE A 89 -0.98 2.50 13.40
C PHE A 89 -0.34 3.67 12.64
N ARG A 90 0.30 4.61 13.35
CA ARG A 90 1.05 5.70 12.71
C ARG A 90 2.25 5.17 11.95
N LYS A 91 2.99 4.21 12.50
CA LYS A 91 4.14 3.57 11.87
C LYS A 91 3.73 2.81 10.61
N THR A 92 2.76 1.91 10.70
CA THR A 92 2.23 1.16 9.55
C THR A 92 1.72 2.09 8.45
N ARG A 93 1.02 3.18 8.81
CA ARG A 93 0.56 4.17 7.81
C ARG A 93 1.73 4.86 7.10
N ARG A 94 2.80 5.19 7.83
CA ARG A 94 4.01 5.79 7.24
C ARG A 94 4.72 4.82 6.31
N GLU A 95 4.90 3.56 6.73
CA GLU A 95 5.52 2.51 5.94
C GLU A 95 4.73 2.25 4.65
N ALA A 96 3.40 2.10 4.74
CA ALA A 96 2.53 1.92 3.59
C ALA A 96 2.62 3.10 2.61
N LEU A 97 2.67 4.35 3.11
CA LEU A 97 2.86 5.53 2.26
C LEU A 97 4.24 5.52 1.58
N GLN A 98 5.30 5.19 2.30
CA GLN A 98 6.65 5.11 1.76
C GLN A 98 6.76 4.04 0.66
N GLU A 99 6.19 2.85 0.89
CA GLU A 99 6.15 1.80 -0.13
C GLU A 99 5.35 2.23 -1.35
N GLY A 100 4.19 2.86 -1.16
CA GLY A 100 3.37 3.40 -2.24
C GLY A 100 4.12 4.42 -3.08
N LEU A 101 4.81 5.39 -2.44
CA LEU A 101 5.63 6.38 -3.13
C LEU A 101 6.80 5.75 -3.89
N LYS A 102 7.47 4.75 -3.29
CA LYS A 102 8.58 4.04 -3.93
C LYS A 102 8.11 3.29 -5.19
N LYS A 103 7.00 2.56 -5.10
CA LYS A 103 6.40 1.85 -6.25
C LYS A 103 5.97 2.84 -7.34
N GLY A 104 5.23 3.89 -6.97
CA GLY A 104 4.77 4.91 -7.91
C GLY A 104 5.93 5.64 -8.62
N LYS A 105 7.01 5.95 -7.91
CA LYS A 105 8.21 6.56 -8.51
C LYS A 105 8.89 5.63 -9.52
N LEU A 106 9.01 4.34 -9.20
CA LEU A 106 9.63 3.36 -10.10
C LEU A 106 8.78 3.14 -11.37
N GLU A 107 7.47 3.01 -11.21
CA GLU A 107 6.54 2.87 -12.35
C GLU A 107 6.54 4.12 -13.22
N GLY A 108 6.43 5.30 -12.61
CA GLY A 108 6.49 6.58 -13.32
C GLY A 108 7.80 6.77 -14.09
N LEU A 109 8.95 6.42 -13.50
CA LEU A 109 10.24 6.50 -14.19
C LEU A 109 10.30 5.53 -15.38
N LYS A 110 9.76 4.32 -15.23
CA LYS A 110 9.74 3.32 -16.31
C LYS A 110 8.87 3.78 -17.47
N ILE A 111 7.66 4.27 -17.19
CA ILE A 111 6.73 4.80 -18.19
C ILE A 111 7.35 6.01 -18.88
N GLY A 112 7.82 7.00 -18.11
CA GLY A 112 8.43 8.21 -18.65
C GLY A 112 9.67 7.94 -19.51
N LYS A 113 10.49 6.93 -19.17
CA LYS A 113 11.62 6.53 -20.01
C LYS A 113 11.19 5.91 -21.34
N ILE A 114 10.11 5.14 -21.35
CA ILE A 114 9.57 4.52 -22.58
C ILE A 114 8.91 5.60 -23.44
N GLU A 115 8.04 6.42 -22.87
CA GLU A 115 7.36 7.52 -23.58
C GLU A 115 8.37 8.52 -24.13
N GLY A 116 9.33 8.97 -23.32
CA GLY A 116 10.38 9.89 -23.77
C GLY A 116 11.25 9.31 -24.88
N LYS A 117 11.51 7.99 -24.89
CA LYS A 117 12.21 7.34 -26.01
C LYS A 117 11.37 7.34 -27.29
N ILE A 118 10.08 7.03 -27.18
CA ILE A 118 9.16 7.02 -28.34
C ILE A 118 9.01 8.43 -28.90
N GLU A 119 8.82 9.43 -28.04
CA GLU A 119 8.71 10.83 -28.41
C GLU A 119 9.99 11.34 -29.07
N GLY A 120 11.16 11.00 -28.52
CA GLY A 120 12.45 11.34 -29.13
C GLY A 120 12.63 10.73 -30.51
N ILE A 121 12.26 9.45 -30.72
CA ILE A 121 12.30 8.85 -32.07
C ILE A 121 11.32 9.58 -33.00
N ARG A 122 10.12 9.93 -32.50
CA ARG A 122 9.10 10.63 -33.30
C ARG A 122 9.60 11.99 -33.78
N MET A 123 10.24 12.75 -32.91
CA MET A 123 10.88 14.03 -33.27
C MET A 123 11.91 13.82 -34.38
N VAL A 124 12.79 12.83 -34.25
CA VAL A 124 13.80 12.52 -35.28
C VAL A 124 13.15 12.16 -36.61
N VAL A 125 12.10 11.34 -36.62
CA VAL A 125 11.36 10.99 -37.84
C VAL A 125 10.76 12.23 -38.51
N PHE A 126 10.15 13.14 -37.74
CA PHE A 126 9.57 14.36 -38.31
C PHE A 126 10.62 15.30 -38.91
N GLU A 127 11.76 15.47 -38.24
CA GLU A 127 12.87 16.27 -38.78
C GLU A 127 13.44 15.64 -40.06
N GLN A 128 13.64 14.32 -40.08
CA GLN A 128 14.09 13.61 -41.28
C GLN A 128 13.11 13.74 -42.46
N LEU A 129 11.80 13.72 -42.20
CA LEU A 129 10.81 13.92 -43.25
C LEU A 129 10.86 15.33 -43.82
N ARG A 130 10.96 16.35 -42.96
CA ARG A 130 11.01 17.76 -43.38
C ARG A 130 12.24 18.08 -44.22
N GLU A 131 13.39 17.49 -43.87
CA GLU A 131 14.63 17.65 -44.64
C GLU A 131 14.53 16.98 -46.03
N LYS A 132 13.81 15.86 -46.11
CA LYS A 132 13.77 15.04 -47.33
C LYS A 132 12.63 15.40 -48.27
N PHE A 133 11.50 15.83 -47.74
CA PHE A 133 10.27 16.10 -48.48
C PHE A 133 9.74 17.49 -48.11
N ARG A 134 9.44 18.32 -49.12
CA ARG A 134 9.01 19.71 -48.91
C ARG A 134 7.61 19.83 -48.31
N ASP A 135 6.67 19.06 -48.85
CA ASP A 135 5.25 19.10 -48.46
C ASP A 135 4.81 17.73 -47.97
N ILE A 136 4.54 17.63 -46.67
CA ILE A 136 4.08 16.40 -46.02
C ILE A 136 2.60 16.58 -45.69
N PRO A 137 1.68 15.81 -46.31
CA PRO A 137 0.26 15.91 -45.99
C PRO A 137 -0.01 15.55 -44.53
N ILE A 138 -0.97 16.25 -43.92
CA ILE A 138 -1.29 16.14 -42.49
C ILE A 138 -1.66 14.71 -42.07
N GLU A 139 -2.30 13.95 -42.96
CA GLU A 139 -2.67 12.54 -42.75
C GLU A 139 -1.46 11.65 -42.41
N TYR A 140 -0.29 11.91 -43.02
CA TYR A 140 0.93 11.18 -42.69
C TYR A 140 1.47 11.55 -41.31
N ILE A 141 1.36 12.82 -40.92
CA ILE A 141 1.79 13.30 -39.60
C ILE A 141 0.93 12.64 -38.51
N GLU A 142 -0.38 12.62 -38.69
CA GLU A 142 -1.31 11.96 -37.78
C GLU A 142 -1.12 10.45 -37.72
N GLY A 143 -0.84 9.82 -38.86
CA GLY A 143 -0.50 8.40 -38.94
C GLY A 143 0.74 8.07 -38.12
N ILE A 144 1.82 8.84 -38.28
CA ILE A 144 3.08 8.67 -37.54
C ILE A 144 2.90 8.91 -36.04
N ALA A 145 2.04 9.86 -35.64
CA ALA A 145 1.74 10.13 -34.24
C ALA A 145 1.17 8.90 -33.52
N LYS A 146 0.41 8.05 -34.24
CA LYS A 146 -0.26 6.86 -33.71
C LYS A 146 0.62 5.59 -33.73
N LEU A 147 1.79 5.63 -34.34
CA LEU A 147 2.66 4.46 -34.42
C LEU A 147 3.19 4.05 -33.04
N ASP A 148 3.23 2.74 -32.81
CA ASP A 148 3.94 2.17 -31.67
C ASP A 148 5.46 2.34 -31.82
N GLY A 149 6.18 2.25 -30.69
CA GLY A 149 7.61 2.50 -30.66
C GLY A 149 8.46 1.58 -31.56
N LYS A 150 8.01 0.36 -31.86
CA LYS A 150 8.74 -0.57 -32.72
C LYS A 150 8.60 -0.15 -34.18
N THR A 151 7.37 0.13 -34.61
CA THR A 151 7.07 0.57 -35.97
C THR A 151 7.72 1.92 -36.26
N LEU A 152 7.66 2.84 -35.31
CA LEU A 152 8.28 4.16 -35.41
C LEU A 152 9.82 4.07 -35.51
N LEU A 153 10.46 3.19 -34.74
CA LEU A 153 11.90 2.96 -34.84
C LEU A 153 12.29 2.34 -36.19
N GLN A 154 11.45 1.47 -36.74
CA GLN A 154 11.68 0.89 -38.06
C GLN A 154 11.55 1.96 -39.15
N LEU A 155 10.53 2.80 -39.08
CA LEU A 155 10.36 3.95 -39.96
C LEU A 155 11.59 4.89 -39.90
N ALA A 156 12.09 5.22 -38.71
CA ALA A 156 13.28 6.06 -38.53
C ALA A 156 14.54 5.51 -39.23
N LYS A 157 14.64 4.20 -39.43
CA LYS A 157 15.75 3.57 -40.18
C LYS A 157 15.52 3.59 -41.69
N ASP A 158 14.28 3.32 -42.10
CA ASP A 158 13.94 3.12 -43.50
C ASP A 158 13.77 4.44 -44.24
N ILE A 159 13.34 5.50 -43.55
CA ILE A 159 13.15 6.86 -44.10
C ILE A 159 14.38 7.39 -44.83
N LEU A 160 15.58 7.06 -44.35
CA LEU A 160 16.84 7.47 -44.98
C LEU A 160 16.98 6.91 -46.39
N LYS A 161 16.37 5.75 -46.68
CA LYS A 161 16.44 5.04 -47.96
C LYS A 161 15.24 5.29 -48.88
N MET A 162 14.16 5.87 -48.38
CA MET A 162 12.95 6.12 -49.18
C MET A 162 13.21 7.10 -50.32
N GLU A 163 12.65 6.90 -51.49
CA GLU A 163 12.75 7.87 -52.59
C GLU A 163 11.49 8.72 -52.71
N LYS A 164 10.34 8.17 -52.28
CA LYS A 164 9.02 8.78 -52.44
C LYS A 164 8.24 8.80 -51.13
N LEU A 165 7.41 9.83 -50.95
CA LEU A 165 6.63 10.02 -49.74
C LEU A 165 5.56 8.92 -49.55
N GLU A 166 5.03 8.38 -50.65
CA GLU A 166 4.00 7.33 -50.65
C GLU A 166 4.47 6.03 -49.99
N GLU A 167 5.79 5.80 -49.91
CA GLU A 167 6.37 4.65 -49.23
C GLU A 167 6.02 4.63 -47.73
N LEU A 168 5.70 5.78 -47.13
CA LEU A 168 5.23 5.89 -45.75
C LEU A 168 3.93 5.11 -45.50
N LYS A 169 3.09 4.91 -46.53
CA LYS A 169 1.83 4.16 -46.42
C LYS A 169 2.02 2.74 -45.90
N LYS A 170 3.22 2.16 -46.05
CA LYS A 170 3.57 0.85 -45.48
C LYS A 170 3.51 0.80 -43.94
N TYR A 171 3.65 1.95 -43.28
CA TYR A 171 3.74 2.06 -41.82
C TYR A 171 2.45 2.57 -41.19
N ILE A 172 1.74 3.47 -41.87
CA ILE A 172 0.58 4.19 -41.32
C ILE A 172 -0.78 3.62 -41.73
N ASN A 173 -0.82 2.63 -42.63
CA ASN A 173 -2.05 1.92 -43.04
C ASN A 173 -2.26 0.64 -42.24
#